data_AF-A0A3D4SZ93-F1
#
_entry.id   AF-A0A3D4SZ93-F1
#
_cell.length_a   1.000
_cell.length_b   1.000
_cell.length_c   1.000
_cell.angle_alpha   90.00
_cell.angle_beta   90.00
_cell.angle_gamma   90.00
#
_symmetry.space_group_name_H-M   'P 1'
#
loop_
_entity.id
_entity.type
_entity.pdbx_description
1 polymer ?
#
loop_
_entity_poly.entity_id
_entity_poly.type
_entity_poly.pdbx_seq_one_letter_code
_entity_poly.pdbx_strand_id
1 'polypeptide(L)'
;TTLHRATAVGRDARCRFPGCRVPADRCELDHIVNSPFTDPTSHGPTDISNCACLCRTHHALKTKKVWQVCTPDNGVTLAWKGPAEVAVTTVASGPVSPSQAA
;
A
#
# COMPACT_ATOMS: atom_id res chain seq x y z
N THR A 1 5.38 -12.47 -8.18
CA THR A 1 6.02 -12.62 -9.50
C THR A 1 6.60 -11.29 -9.94
N THR A 2 7.47 -11.25 -10.96
CA THR A 2 8.03 -10.01 -11.52
C THR A 2 6.94 -9.03 -12.00
N LEU A 3 5.84 -9.55 -12.55
CA LEU A 3 4.70 -8.74 -13.02
C LEU A 3 3.99 -8.01 -11.87
N HIS A 4 3.69 -8.68 -10.75
CA HIS A 4 3.07 -8.01 -9.59
C HIS A 4 3.91 -6.84 -9.10
N ARG A 5 5.24 -7.02 -9.03
CA ARG A 5 6.15 -5.95 -8.63
C ARG A 5 6.14 -4.81 -9.63
N ALA A 6 6.25 -5.09 -10.93
CA ALA A 6 6.23 -4.07 -11.97
C ALA A 6 4.92 -3.26 -11.95
N THR A 7 3.78 -3.92 -11.84
CA THR A 7 2.46 -3.26 -11.74
C THR A 7 2.38 -2.38 -10.49
N ALA A 8 2.85 -2.86 -9.33
CA ALA A 8 2.81 -2.06 -8.10
C ALA A 8 3.67 -0.80 -8.21
N VAL A 9 4.92 -0.98 -8.69
CA VAL A 9 5.88 0.10 -8.85
C VAL A 9 5.35 1.14 -9.82
N GLY A 10 4.80 0.70 -10.95
CA GLY A 10 4.19 1.58 -11.94
C GLY A 10 2.94 2.29 -11.43
N ARG A 11 2.09 1.63 -10.63
CA ARG A 11 0.87 2.23 -10.07
C ARG A 11 1.21 3.26 -8.99
N ASP A 12 2.15 2.92 -8.12
CA ASP A 12 2.39 3.69 -6.89
C ASP A 12 3.40 4.82 -7.07
N ALA A 13 4.39 4.65 -7.96
CA ALA A 13 5.57 5.51 -8.23
C ALA A 13 6.49 5.80 -7.03
N ARG A 14 5.95 5.89 -5.82
CA ARG A 14 6.66 6.11 -4.56
C ARG A 14 5.99 5.36 -3.42
N CYS A 15 6.67 5.34 -2.27
CA CYS A 15 6.08 4.92 -1.01
C CYS A 15 4.71 5.57 -0.80
N ARG A 16 3.70 4.76 -0.48
CA ARG A 16 2.30 5.17 -0.40
C ARG A 16 1.91 5.82 0.94
N PHE A 17 2.84 5.88 1.89
CA PHE A 17 2.67 6.63 3.13
C PHE A 17 2.61 8.15 2.86
N PRO A 18 1.77 8.92 3.58
CA PRO A 18 1.64 10.37 3.39
C PRO A 18 2.97 11.12 3.37
N GLY A 19 3.18 11.94 2.33
CA GLY A 19 4.36 12.80 2.21
C GLY A 19 5.68 12.10 1.88
N CYS A 20 5.75 10.77 1.93
CA CYS A 20 6.99 10.04 1.63
C CYS A 20 7.35 10.17 0.13
N ARG A 21 8.65 10.26 -0.16
CA ARG A 21 9.18 10.42 -1.54
C ARG A 21 10.13 9.29 -1.95
N VAL A 22 10.26 8.24 -1.14
CA VAL A 22 11.10 7.08 -1.51
C VAL A 22 10.51 6.45 -2.78
N PRO A 23 11.31 6.30 -3.86
CA PRO A 23 10.86 5.67 -5.10
C PRO A 23 10.30 4.25 -4.88
N ALA A 24 9.26 3.87 -5.62
CA ALA A 24 8.56 2.60 -5.42
C ALA A 24 9.44 1.37 -5.74
N ASP A 25 10.40 1.50 -6.65
CA ASP A 25 11.39 0.45 -6.97
C ASP A 25 12.33 0.11 -5.79
N ARG A 26 12.47 1.04 -4.83
CA ARG A 26 13.18 0.87 -3.55
C ARG A 26 12.25 0.49 -2.39
N CYS A 27 10.96 0.30 -2.67
CA CYS A 27 9.98 -0.09 -1.68
C CYS A 27 9.77 -1.61 -1.65
N GLU A 28 9.30 -2.06 -0.49
CA GLU A 28 8.76 -3.38 -0.26
C GLU A 28 7.28 -3.37 -0.70
N LEU A 29 6.80 -4.51 -1.20
CA LEU A 29 5.39 -4.71 -1.45
C LEU A 29 4.75 -5.20 -0.16
N ASP A 30 3.88 -4.38 0.41
CA ASP A 30 3.24 -4.65 1.68
C ASP A 30 1.72 -4.79 1.49
N HIS A 31 1.12 -5.73 2.23
CA HIS A 31 -0.32 -5.98 2.15
C HIS A 31 -1.08 -4.81 2.77
N ILE A 32 -2.17 -4.34 2.18
CA ILE A 32 -2.99 -3.26 2.76
C ILE A 32 -3.80 -3.84 3.93
N VAL A 33 -4.55 -4.92 3.68
CA VAL A 33 -5.24 -5.71 4.69
C VAL A 33 -4.35 -6.89 5.08
N ASN A 34 -3.87 -6.87 6.33
CA ASN A 34 -3.06 -7.97 6.88
C ASN A 34 -3.95 -9.20 7.15
N SER A 35 -3.50 -10.38 6.72
CA SER A 35 -4.15 -11.65 7.06
C SER A 35 -3.45 -12.32 8.26
N PRO A 36 -4.21 -12.85 9.25
CA PRO A 36 -3.63 -13.72 10.26
C PRO A 36 -3.27 -15.08 9.63
N PHE A 37 -1.98 -15.44 9.69
CA PHE A 37 -1.41 -16.70 9.18
C PHE A 37 -2.11 -17.99 9.66
N THR A 38 -3.01 -17.90 10.64
CA THR A 38 -3.70 -19.02 11.30
C THR A 38 -5.04 -19.40 10.67
N ASP A 39 -5.55 -18.64 9.70
CA ASP A 39 -6.79 -18.97 9.00
C ASP A 39 -6.53 -19.18 7.49
N PRO A 40 -6.49 -20.44 7.01
CA PRO A 40 -6.27 -20.76 5.61
C PRO A 40 -7.43 -20.37 4.68
N THR A 41 -8.55 -19.88 5.23
CA THR A 41 -9.65 -19.28 4.45
C THR A 41 -9.56 -17.75 4.38
N SER A 42 -8.68 -17.14 5.19
CA SER A 42 -8.46 -15.69 5.26
C SER A 42 -7.53 -15.19 4.16
N HIS A 43 -7.84 -15.48 2.90
CA HIS A 43 -7.20 -14.81 1.80
C HIS A 43 -7.89 -13.46 1.55
N GLY A 44 -7.23 -12.36 1.95
CA GLY A 44 -7.06 -11.33 0.94
C GLY A 44 -6.07 -11.94 -0.07
N PRO A 45 -6.43 -12.14 -1.35
CA PRO A 45 -5.53 -12.80 -2.27
C PRO A 45 -4.19 -12.06 -2.30
N THR A 46 -3.08 -12.80 -2.53
CA THR A 46 -1.78 -12.19 -2.89
C THR A 46 -1.95 -11.56 -4.27
N ASP A 47 -2.66 -10.45 -4.28
CA ASP A 47 -3.18 -9.75 -5.42
C ASP A 47 -2.70 -8.32 -5.32
N ILE A 48 -2.43 -7.75 -6.48
CA ILE A 48 -1.94 -6.38 -6.58
C ILE A 48 -2.93 -5.36 -5.98
N SER A 49 -4.22 -5.69 -5.98
CA SER A 49 -5.29 -4.90 -5.36
C SER A 49 -5.17 -4.78 -3.84
N ASN A 50 -4.54 -5.75 -3.17
CA ASN A 50 -4.33 -5.75 -1.73
C ASN A 50 -2.87 -5.42 -1.37
N CYS A 51 -2.07 -4.88 -2.28
CA CYS A 51 -0.68 -4.53 -2.02
C CYS A 51 -0.41 -3.04 -2.27
N ALA A 52 0.54 -2.47 -1.56
CA ALA A 52 1.04 -1.11 -1.75
C ALA A 52 2.57 -1.06 -1.55
N CYS A 53 3.25 -0.18 -2.29
CA CYS A 53 4.66 0.08 -2.11
C CYS A 53 4.88 0.89 -0.81
N LEU A 54 5.62 0.32 0.15
CA LEU A 54 6.09 1.02 1.35
C LEU A 54 7.60 0.90 1.50
N CYS A 55 8.27 2.00 1.88
CA CYS A 55 9.66 1.90 2.29
C CYS A 55 9.75 1.18 3.65
N ARG A 56 10.92 0.60 3.96
CA ARG A 56 11.15 -0.15 5.21
C ARG A 56 10.66 0.56 6.47
N THR A 57 10.88 1.87 6.56
CA THR A 57 10.44 2.67 7.72
C THR A 57 8.92 2.61 7.89
N HIS A 58 8.16 2.90 6.83
CA HIS A 58 6.70 2.97 6.92
C HIS A 58 6.05 1.59 6.95
N HIS A 59 6.65 0.60 6.28
CA HIS A 59 6.26 -0.79 6.45
C HIS A 59 6.40 -1.21 7.92
N ALA A 60 7.54 -0.92 8.56
CA ALA A 60 7.73 -1.25 9.97
C ALA A 60 6.73 -0.54 10.90
N LEU A 61 6.37 0.72 10.62
CA LEU A 61 5.34 1.45 11.38
C LEU A 61 3.96 0.80 11.27
N LYS A 62 3.60 0.32 10.07
CA LYS A 62 2.36 -0.43 9.86
C LYS A 62 2.39 -1.79 10.55
N THR A 63 3.47 -2.54 10.43
CA THR A 63 3.65 -3.84 11.08
C THR A 63 3.53 -3.73 12.60
N LYS A 64 4.06 -2.65 13.19
CA LYS A 64 3.92 -2.33 14.62
C LYS A 64 2.54 -1.79 15.01
N LYS A 65 1.59 -1.69 14.07
CA LYS A 65 0.24 -1.14 14.25
C LYS A 65 0.21 0.31 14.76
N VAL A 66 1.32 1.04 14.63
CA VAL A 66 1.39 2.50 14.90
C VAL A 66 0.56 3.23 13.85
N TRP A 67 0.60 2.74 12.62
CA TRP A 67 -0.27 3.16 11.53
C TRP A 67 -1.09 1.98 11.03
N GLN A 68 -2.33 2.28 10.67
CA GLN A 68 -3.27 1.34 10.06
C GLN A 68 -3.69 1.90 8.71
N VAL A 69 -4.03 1.01 7.78
CA VAL A 69 -4.42 1.39 6.43
C VAL A 69 -5.58 0.53 5.98
N CYS A 70 -6.50 1.14 5.24
CA CYS A 70 -7.51 0.44 4.45
C CYS A 70 -7.61 1.07 3.06
N THR A 71 -8.29 0.38 2.15
CA THR A 71 -8.54 0.86 0.78
C THR A 71 -10.00 0.59 0.42
N PRO A 72 -10.70 1.55 -0.22
CA PRO A 72 -12.05 1.32 -0.76
C PRO A 72 -12.04 0.80 -2.21
N ASP A 73 -10.90 0.88 -2.90
CA ASP A 73 -10.80 0.82 -4.35
C ASP A 73 -9.55 0.05 -4.81
N ASN A 74 -9.33 -1.12 -4.21
CA ASN A 74 -8.31 -2.07 -4.68
C ASN A 74 -6.89 -1.47 -4.72
N GLY A 75 -6.55 -0.68 -3.70
CA GLY A 75 -5.20 -0.16 -3.47
C GLY A 75 -4.85 1.12 -4.24
N VAL A 76 -5.81 1.70 -4.98
CA VAL A 76 -5.61 3.00 -5.64
C VAL A 76 -5.61 4.11 -4.59
N THR A 77 -6.60 4.13 -3.71
CA THR A 77 -6.75 5.05 -2.59
C THR A 77 -6.45 4.33 -1.28
N LEU A 78 -5.56 4.90 -0.48
CA LEU A 78 -5.24 4.40 0.86
C LEU A 78 -5.66 5.42 1.91
N ALA A 79 -6.51 4.99 2.83
CA ALA A 79 -6.88 5.76 4.02
C ALA A 79 -5.99 5.31 5.19
N TRP A 80 -5.09 6.19 5.63
CA TRP A 80 -4.19 5.96 6.74
C TRP A 80 -4.76 6.52 8.03
N LYS A 81 -4.63 5.75 9.12
CA LYS A 81 -4.93 6.18 10.48
C LYS A 81 -3.70 5.98 11.36
N GLY A 82 -3.29 7.03 12.05
CA GLY A 82 -2.11 7.05 12.91
C GLY A 82 -2.45 7.43 14.36
N PRO A 83 -1.43 7.68 15.18
CA PRO A 83 -1.62 8.17 16.54
C PRO A 83 -2.35 9.52 16.56
N ALA A 84 -3.00 9.83 17.69
CA ALA A 84 -3.68 11.12 17.93
C ALA A 84 -4.74 11.49 16.86
N GLU A 85 -5.54 10.50 16.44
CA GLU A 85 -6.64 10.69 15.47
C GLU A 85 -6.20 11.22 14.10
N VAL A 86 -4.91 11.18 13.78
CA VAL A 86 -4.42 11.59 12.47
C VAL A 86 -4.97 10.65 11.42
N ALA A 87 -5.75 11.20 10.49
CA ALA A 87 -6.28 10.50 9.33
C ALA A 87 -5.83 11.21 8.05
N VAL A 88 -5.20 10.48 7.14
CA VAL A 88 -4.70 11.04 5.87
C VAL A 88 -4.95 10.06 4.74
N THR A 89 -5.44 10.57 3.62
CA THR A 89 -5.66 9.77 2.41
C THR A 89 -4.54 10.02 1.40
N THR A 90 -4.04 8.96 0.79
CA THR A 90 -3.13 9.04 -0.36
C THR A 90 -3.73 8.34 -1.56
N VAL A 91 -3.54 8.92 -2.75
CA VAL A 91 -3.98 8.33 -4.03
C VAL A 91 -2.76 7.93 -4.84
N ALA A 92 -2.80 6.77 -5.50
CA ALA A 92 -1.71 6.27 -6.30
C ALA A 92 -1.40 7.29 -7.41
N SER A 93 -0.12 7.55 -7.65
CA SER A 93 0.32 8.67 -8.50
C SER A 93 1.27 8.24 -9.60
N GLY A 94 1.43 6.94 -9.81
CA GLY A 94 2.29 6.42 -10.85
C GLY A 94 1.61 6.34 -12.21
N PRO A 95 2.40 6.23 -13.29
CA PRO A 95 1.93 6.37 -14.67
C PRO A 95 0.88 5.34 -15.11
N VAL A 96 0.79 4.18 -14.44
CA VAL A 96 -0.24 3.17 -14.73
C VAL A 96 -1.36 3.14 -13.69
N SER A 97 -1.43 4.15 -12.82
CA SER A 97 -2.51 4.28 -11.86
C SER A 97 -3.83 4.64 -12.55
N PRO A 98 -4.96 3.98 -12.20
CA PRO A 98 -6.28 4.37 -12.70
C PRO A 98 -6.65 5.82 -12.39
N SER A 99 -6.11 6.41 -11.32
CA SER A 99 -6.29 7.83 -10.97
C SER A 99 -5.63 8.81 -11.94
N GLN A 100 -4.79 8.34 -12.87
CA GLN A 100 -4.20 9.16 -13.93
C GLN A 100 -5.00 9.12 -15.23
N ALA A 101 -5.99 8.22 -15.35
CA ALA A 101 -6.91 8.22 -16.47
C ALA A 101 -7.94 9.34 -16.26
N ALA A 102 -7.93 10.33 -17.16
CA ALA A 102 -8.89 11.44 -17.18
C ALA A 102 -10.28 10.98 -17.64
#